data_AF-A0A427API2-F1
#
_entry.id   AF-A0A427API2-F1
#
_cell.length_a   1.000
_cell.length_b   1.000
_cell.length_c   1.000
_cell.angle_alpha   90.00
_cell.angle_beta   90.00
_cell.angle_gamma   90.00
#
_symmetry.space_group_name_H-M   'P 1'
#
loop_
_entity.id
_entity.type
_entity.pdbx_description
1 polymer ?
#
loop_
_entity_poly.entity_id
_entity_poly.type
_entity_poly.pdbx_seq_one_letter_code
_entity_poly.pdbx_strand_id
1 'polypeptide(L)' 'LYNHRVRLRQVGSGDLVLRKAEVSDPTQARGKLAPKWKGPYQVIDVIREGTCTLVTMDGK' A
#
# COMPACT_ATOMS: atom_id res chain seq x y z
N LEU A 1 1.12 24.91 5.33
CA LEU A 1 1.56 24.25 4.08
C LEU A 1 1.03 22.83 4.03
N TYR A 2 0.42 22.46 2.90
CA TYR A 2 -0.08 21.11 2.64
C TYR A 2 1.07 20.08 2.75
N ASN A 3 0.83 18.93 3.35
CA ASN A 3 1.80 17.82 3.51
C ASN A 3 3.09 18.07 4.31
N HIS A 4 3.20 19.12 5.13
CA HIS A 4 4.41 19.41 5.91
C HIS A 4 4.86 18.30 6.91
N ARG A 5 4.02 17.31 7.20
CA ARG A 5 4.36 16.16 8.08
C ARG A 5 4.72 14.89 7.32
N VAL A 6 4.60 14.89 6.00
CA VAL A 6 4.93 13.72 5.18
C VAL A 6 6.44 13.55 5.16
N ARG A 7 6.92 12.37 5.56
CA ARG A 7 8.32 11.98 5.45
C ARG A 7 8.44 10.96 4.33
N LEU A 8 9.34 11.23 3.39
CA LEU A 8 9.75 10.23 2.40
C LEU A 8 10.37 9.05 3.15
N ARG A 9 9.93 7.84 2.81
CA ARG A 9 10.43 6.60 3.35
C ARG A 9 10.77 5.68 2.18
N GLN A 10 11.97 5.11 2.21
CA GLN A 10 12.34 4.04 1.29
C GLN A 10 11.62 2.76 1.72
N VAL A 11 11.04 2.05 0.74
CA VAL A 11 10.37 0.78 0.93
C VAL A 11 11.27 -0.31 0.38
N GLY A 12 11.60 -1.29 1.22
CA GLY A 12 12.45 -2.43 0.89
C GLY A 12 11.73 -3.77 1.03
N SER A 13 12.37 -4.83 0.56
CA SER A 13 11.90 -6.20 0.81
C SER A 13 11.79 -6.47 2.31
N GLY A 14 10.69 -7.10 2.73
CA GLY A 14 10.35 -7.36 4.12
C GLY A 14 9.52 -6.26 4.80
N ASP A 15 9.41 -5.06 4.22
CA ASP A 15 8.54 -4.02 4.76
C ASP A 15 7.07 -4.40 4.63
N LEU A 16 6.29 -4.01 5.65
CA LEU A 16 4.83 -4.04 5.59
C LEU A 16 4.28 -2.69 5.11
N VAL A 17 3.41 -2.75 4.10
CA VAL A 17 2.81 -1.58 3.48
C VAL A 17 1.30 -1.73 3.31
N LEU A 18 0.61 -0.59 3.25
CA LEU A 18 -0.80 -0.52 2.90
C LEU A 18 -0.94 -0.15 1.42
N ARG A 19 -1.84 -0.82 0.71
CA ARG A 19 -2.16 -0.53 -0.69
C ARG A 19 -3.42 0.33 -0.76
N LYS A 20 -3.47 1.27 -1.71
CA LYS A 20 -4.67 2.10 -1.92
C LYS A 20 -5.87 1.19 -2.20
N ALA A 21 -6.93 1.31 -1.40
CA ALA A 21 -8.07 0.39 -1.46
C ALA A 21 -8.76 0.39 -2.82
N GLU A 22 -8.87 1.56 -3.49
CA GLU A 22 -9.42 1.68 -4.84
C GLU A 22 -8.70 0.83 -5.89
N VAL A 23 -7.40 0.55 -5.70
CA VAL A 23 -6.61 -0.29 -6.62
C VAL A 23 -6.82 -1.77 -6.33
N SER A 24 -7.04 -2.12 -5.06
CA SER A 24 -7.20 -3.52 -4.64
C SER A 24 -8.64 -4.02 -4.78
N ASP A 25 -9.63 -3.19 -4.42
CA ASP A 25 -11.05 -3.52 -4.40
C ASP A 25 -11.89 -2.25 -4.61
N PRO A 26 -12.09 -1.84 -5.87
CA PRO A 26 -12.78 -0.59 -6.20
C PRO A 26 -14.23 -0.56 -5.69
N THR A 27 -14.90 -1.72 -5.68
CA THR A 27 -16.31 -1.84 -5.27
C THR A 27 -16.45 -1.59 -3.77
N GLN A 28 -15.57 -2.18 -2.96
CA GLN A 28 -15.56 -1.99 -1.50
C GLN A 28 -15.05 -0.61 -1.08
N ALA A 29 -14.19 0.02 -1.89
CA ALA A 29 -13.61 1.34 -1.62
C ALA A 29 -14.57 2.52 -1.91
N ARG A 30 -15.81 2.26 -2.37
CA ARG A 30 -16.75 3.32 -2.76
C ARG A 30 -17.49 3.91 -1.56
N GLY A 31 -17.43 5.23 -1.41
CA GLY A 31 -18.24 6.00 -0.46
C GLY A 31 -17.41 6.83 0.52
N LYS A 32 -18.05 7.83 1.14
CA LYS A 32 -17.38 8.80 2.03
C LYS A 32 -16.69 8.15 3.24
N LEU A 33 -17.26 7.05 3.73
CA LEU A 33 -16.79 6.31 4.91
C LEU A 33 -16.10 4.99 4.55
N ALA A 34 -15.86 4.74 3.26
CA ALA A 34 -15.14 3.55 2.85
C ALA A 34 -13.65 3.67 3.22
N PRO A 35 -12.97 2.56 3.55
CA PRO A 35 -11.54 2.56 3.80
C PRO A 35 -10.76 3.05 2.57
N LYS A 36 -9.78 3.94 2.79
CA LYS A 36 -8.88 4.43 1.71
C LYS A 36 -7.70 3.48 1.44
N TRP A 37 -7.41 2.59 2.39
CA TRP A 37 -6.25 1.70 2.39
C TRP A 37 -6.67 0.27 2.72
N LYS A 38 -6.02 -0.71 2.10
CA LYS A 38 -6.22 -2.16 2.30
C LYS A 38 -4.87 -2.80 2.62
N GLY A 39 -4.89 -3.94 3.32
CA GLY A 39 -3.68 -4.65 3.76
C GLY A 39 -3.40 -4.45 5.25
N PRO A 40 -2.44 -5.19 5.79
CA PRO A 40 -1.02 -5.15 5.41
C PRO A 40 -0.64 -6.10 4.27
N TYR A 41 0.30 -5.65 3.43
CA TYR A 41 1.00 -6.45 2.43
C TYR A 41 2.48 -6.47 2.77
N GLN A 42 3.15 -7.60 2.51
CA GLN A 42 4.60 -7.69 2.60
C GLN A 42 5.22 -7.44 1.23
N VAL A 43 6.25 -6.59 1.20
CA VAL A 43 7.09 -6.39 0.01
C VAL A 43 8.03 -7.58 -0.11
N ILE A 44 7.91 -8.35 -1.19
CA ILE A 44 8.80 -9.49 -1.44
C ILE A 44 9.96 -9.13 -2.37
N ASP A 45 9.76 -8.14 -3.23
CA ASP A 45 10.78 -7.65 -4.15
C ASP A 45 10.53 -6.19 -4.54
N VAL A 46 11.62 -5.45 -4.76
CA VAL A 46 11.60 -4.06 -5.24
C VAL A 46 12.19 -4.03 -6.65
N ILE A 47 11.31 -3.94 -7.64
CA ILE A 47 11.70 -3.98 -9.06
C ILE A 47 12.45 -2.70 -9.45
N ARG A 48 11.94 -1.56 -8.98
CA ARG A 48 12.54 -0.22 -9.14
C ARG A 48 11.94 0.71 -8.08
N GLU A 49 12.53 1.89 -7.92
CA GLU A 49 11.97 2.90 -7.03
C GLU A 49 10.50 3.19 -7.39
N GLY A 50 9.61 3.04 -6.41
CA GLY A 50 8.16 3.21 -6.58
C GLY A 50 7.41 2.01 -7.18
N THR A 51 8.07 0.90 -7.51
CA THR A 51 7.41 -0.34 -8.00
C THR A 51 7.92 -1.54 -7.22
N CYS A 52 7.02 -2.21 -6.51
CA CYS A 52 7.33 -3.38 -5.69
C CYS A 52 6.31 -4.49 -5.92
N THR A 53 6.76 -5.73 -5.72
CA THR A 53 5.90 -6.91 -5.70
C THR A 53 5.40 -7.10 -4.26
N LEU A 54 4.09 -7.22 -4.11
CA LEU A 54 3.41 -7.34 -2.84
C LEU A 54 2.75 -8.71 -2.72
N VAL A 55 2.90 -9.35 -1.56
CA VAL A 55 2.16 -10.57 -1.19
C VAL A 55 1.21 -10.25 -0.04
N THR A 56 0.04 -10.88 -0.03
CA THR A 56 -0.81 -10.86 1.15
C THR A 56 -0.20 -11.68 2.27
N MET A 57 -0.51 -11.33 3.51
CA MET A 57 -0.04 -12.09 4.68
C MET A 57 -0.55 -13.54 4.70
N ASP A 58 -1.57 -13.85 3.91
CA ASP A 58 -2.09 -15.21 3.69
C ASP A 58 -1.28 -16.01 2.66
N GLY A 59 -0.14 -15.49 2.19
CA GLY A 59 0.77 -16.18 1.27
C GLY A 59 0.32 -16.20 -0.19
N LYS A 60 -0.65 -15.36 -0.56
CA LYS A 60 -1.18 -15.20 -1.92
C LYS A 60 -0.76 -13.88 -2.59
#